data_AF-A0A5B0MGT8-F1
#
_entry.id   AF-A0A5B0MGT8-F1
#
_cell.length_a   1.000
_cell.length_b   1.000
_cell.length_c   1.000
_cell.angle_alpha   90.00
_cell.angle_beta   90.00
_cell.angle_gamma   90.00
#
_symmetry.space_group_name_H-M   'P 1'
#
loop_
_entity.id
_entity.type
_entity.pdbx_description
1 polymer ?
#
loop_
_entity_poly.entity_id
_entity_poly.type
_entity_poly.pdbx_seq_one_letter_code
_entity_poly.pdbx_strand_id
1 'polypeptide(L)'
;MSLKSFEGLESKAIEEVHKSAKSRFQARVVPSGAEDAQADQWSLQYWVLEQGQGNIYVAVVNAGQQTPDDKLVKVEISLSKLQTLQKSPRNKQMTGIKYTVQDLWNSKDLSSVAFEGKIESTLELHDTVLLKFSPVTHPN
;
A
#
# COMPACT_ATOMS: atom_id res chain seq x y z
N MET A 1 3.85 56.52 28.72
CA MET A 1 4.08 55.07 28.85
C MET A 1 3.18 54.37 27.85
N SER A 2 3.73 53.63 26.90
CA SER A 2 3.00 52.98 25.81
C SER A 2 3.23 51.48 25.89
N LEU A 3 2.15 50.71 26.02
CA LEU A 3 2.13 49.26 25.82
C LEU A 3 2.40 48.97 24.34
N LYS A 4 3.37 48.09 24.05
CA LYS A 4 3.50 47.43 22.74
C LYS A 4 3.60 45.92 22.95
N SER A 5 2.41 45.34 22.91
CA SER A 5 1.96 44.17 22.14
C SER A 5 2.94 43.05 21.81
N PHE A 6 2.42 41.86 22.12
CA PHE A 6 2.97 40.51 22.09
C PHE A 6 2.84 39.92 20.67
N GLU A 7 3.61 40.39 19.68
CA GLU A 7 3.56 39.84 18.30
C GLU A 7 4.95 39.40 17.82
N GLY A 8 5.50 38.39 18.47
CA GLY A 8 6.84 37.89 18.12
C GLY A 8 7.08 36.39 18.27
N LEU A 9 6.08 35.59 18.64
CA LEU A 9 6.26 34.14 18.85
C LEU A 9 5.62 33.25 17.80
N GLU A 10 4.70 33.74 16.97
CA GLU A 10 3.95 32.86 16.05
C GLU A 10 4.66 32.61 14.72
N SER A 11 5.62 33.44 14.32
CA SER A 11 6.28 33.29 13.01
C SER A 11 7.40 32.25 12.97
N LYS A 12 7.91 31.77 14.11
CA LYS A 12 8.97 30.73 14.13
C LYS A 12 8.44 29.29 14.22
N ALA A 13 7.20 29.09 14.69
CA ALA A 13 6.61 27.76 14.79
C ALA A 13 6.12 27.21 13.44
N ILE A 14 5.90 28.07 12.44
CA ILE A 14 5.34 27.68 11.14
C ILE A 14 6.46 27.28 10.15
N GLU A 15 7.71 27.71 10.37
CA GLU A 15 8.82 27.40 9.47
C GLU A 15 9.50 26.04 9.77
N GLU A 16 9.32 25.49 10.96
CA GLU A 16 9.89 24.18 11.34
C GLU A 16 9.01 22.99 10.88
N VAL A 17 7.70 23.20 10.68
CA VAL A 17 6.77 22.16 10.21
C VAL A 17 6.94 21.87 8.70
N HIS A 18 7.43 22.84 7.92
CA HIS A 18 7.62 22.67 6.47
C HIS A 18 8.90 21.94 6.05
N LYS A 19 9.84 21.66 6.98
CA LYS A 19 11.10 20.96 6.66
C LYS A 19 11.08 19.44 6.88
N SER A 20 10.05 18.88 7.53
CA SER A 20 10.00 17.45 7.88
C SER A 20 9.15 16.57 6.94
N ALA A 21 8.47 17.16 5.95
CA ALA A 21 7.61 16.40 5.02
C ALA A 21 8.32 15.96 3.72
N LYS A 22 9.66 16.03 3.68
CA LYS A 22 10.48 15.47 2.58
C LYS A 22 11.07 14.10 2.94
N SER A 23 10.34 13.31 3.75
CA SER A 23 10.56 11.86 3.75
C SER A 23 10.18 11.35 2.37
N ARG A 24 11.21 11.23 1.53
CA ARG A 24 11.14 10.68 0.18
C ARG A 24 10.59 9.26 0.28
N PHE A 25 9.28 9.12 0.15
CA PHE A 25 8.69 7.93 -0.45
C PHE A 25 9.21 7.87 -1.88
N GLN A 26 10.43 7.33 -2.08
CA GLN A 26 10.86 6.92 -3.40
C GLN A 26 10.07 5.66 -3.73
N ALA A 27 8.89 5.84 -4.31
CA ALA A 27 8.21 4.80 -5.05
C ALA A 27 9.09 4.48 -6.28
N ARG A 28 10.07 3.59 -6.09
CA ARG A 28 10.85 3.04 -7.20
C ARG A 28 10.00 1.98 -7.89
N VAL A 29 9.27 2.41 -8.92
CA VAL A 29 8.68 1.50 -9.90
C VAL A 29 9.84 0.86 -10.68
N VAL A 30 9.89 -0.46 -10.72
CA VAL A 30 10.79 -1.22 -11.62
C VAL A 30 9.90 -2.11 -12.49
N PRO A 31 9.95 -1.96 -13.82
CA PRO A 31 9.13 -2.77 -14.71
C PRO A 31 9.59 -4.23 -14.67
N SER A 32 8.65 -5.13 -14.39
CA SER A 32 8.84 -6.57 -14.57
C SER A 32 8.41 -6.93 -15.98
N GLY A 33 9.31 -7.53 -16.74
CA GLY A 33 9.07 -7.94 -18.12
C GLY A 33 7.88 -8.89 -18.27
N ALA A 34 6.93 -8.46 -19.08
CA ALA A 34 6.14 -9.28 -19.97
C ALA A 34 5.89 -8.41 -21.21
N GLU A 35 6.44 -8.81 -22.36
CA GLU A 35 6.11 -8.20 -23.65
C GLU A 35 4.66 -8.56 -23.99
N ASP A 36 3.74 -7.70 -23.58
CA ASP A 36 2.43 -7.52 -24.18
C ASP A 36 2.08 -6.04 -23.97
N ALA A 37 2.08 -5.29 -25.07
CA ALA A 37 1.71 -3.86 -25.17
C ALA A 37 1.93 -3.06 -23.87
N GLN A 38 3.19 -2.67 -23.60
CA GLN A 38 3.65 -1.87 -22.45
C GLN A 38 2.50 -1.23 -21.67
N ALA A 39 1.89 -2.01 -20.76
CA ALA A 39 0.76 -1.54 -19.98
C ALA A 39 1.24 -0.27 -19.28
N ASP A 40 0.49 0.84 -19.42
CA ASP A 40 0.87 2.10 -18.80
C ASP A 40 1.16 1.81 -17.34
N GLN A 41 2.40 2.08 -16.92
CA GLN A 41 2.84 1.78 -15.57
C GLN A 41 1.86 2.36 -14.55
N TRP A 42 1.22 3.50 -14.85
CA TRP A 42 0.27 4.16 -13.97
C TRP A 42 -1.09 3.49 -13.88
N SER A 43 -1.47 2.67 -14.87
CA SER A 43 -2.81 2.06 -14.94
C SER A 43 -3.15 1.18 -13.74
N LEU A 44 -2.17 0.46 -13.20
CA LEU A 44 -2.35 -0.37 -12.01
C LEU A 44 -1.13 -0.25 -11.09
N GLN A 45 -1.37 0.25 -9.88
CA GLN A 45 -0.32 0.53 -8.92
C GLN A 45 -0.51 -0.28 -7.63
N TYR A 46 0.60 -0.74 -7.07
CA TYR A 46 0.65 -1.52 -5.83
C TYR A 46 1.51 -0.81 -4.80
N TRP A 47 0.99 -0.66 -3.59
CA TRP A 47 1.75 -0.20 -2.42
C TRP A 47 1.71 -1.27 -1.36
N VAL A 48 2.87 -1.51 -0.74
CA VAL A 48 3.03 -2.55 0.27
C VAL A 48 3.73 -1.95 1.47
N LEU A 49 3.16 -2.14 2.64
CA LEU A 49 3.72 -1.70 3.91
C LEU A 49 3.72 -2.85 4.92
N GLU A 50 4.89 -3.20 5.42
CA GLU A 50 5.04 -4.10 6.58
C GLU A 50 5.04 -3.25 7.86
N GLN A 51 4.22 -3.60 8.85
CA GLN A 51 4.14 -2.84 10.10
C GLN A 51 3.87 -3.71 11.34
N GLY A 52 4.40 -3.28 12.48
CA GLY A 52 4.11 -3.87 13.79
C GLY A 52 4.49 -5.35 13.89
N GLN A 53 3.58 -6.16 14.43
CA GLN A 53 3.77 -7.59 14.73
C GLN A 53 3.72 -8.50 13.49
N GLY A 54 4.06 -8.00 12.30
CA GLY A 54 3.98 -8.76 11.05
C GLY A 54 2.70 -8.56 10.26
N ASN A 55 1.96 -7.48 10.53
CA ASN A 55 0.88 -7.07 9.66
C ASN A 55 1.46 -6.56 8.34
N ILE A 56 0.77 -6.86 7.25
CA ILE A 56 1.12 -6.39 5.91
C ILE A 56 -0.09 -5.67 5.34
N TYR A 57 0.10 -4.46 4.86
CA TYR A 57 -0.92 -3.69 4.18
C TYR A 57 -0.59 -3.65 2.70
N VAL A 58 -1.58 -3.95 1.87
CA VAL A 58 -1.47 -3.89 0.41
C VAL A 58 -2.56 -2.99 -0.11
N ALA A 59 -2.18 -1.86 -0.71
CA ALA A 59 -3.09 -1.02 -1.47
C ALA A 59 -2.91 -1.31 -2.97
N VAL A 60 -4.01 -1.42 -3.69
CA VAL A 60 -4.01 -1.51 -5.16
C VAL A 60 -4.92 -0.42 -5.69
N VAL A 61 -4.46 0.34 -6.68
CA VAL A 61 -5.25 1.39 -7.35
C VAL A 61 -5.33 1.05 -8.83
N ASN A 62 -6.55 0.95 -9.34
CA ASN A 62 -6.84 0.91 -10.77
C ASN A 62 -6.97 2.34 -11.27
N ALA A 63 -5.87 2.99 -11.67
CA ALA A 63 -5.96 4.33 -12.22
C ALA A 63 -6.50 4.34 -13.66
N GLY A 64 -6.47 3.19 -14.35
CA GLY A 64 -6.80 3.10 -15.77
C GLY A 64 -5.90 3.99 -16.63
N GLN A 65 -6.38 4.33 -17.82
CA GLN A 65 -5.77 5.34 -18.70
C GLN A 65 -6.46 6.70 -18.59
N GLN A 66 -7.47 6.83 -17.72
CA GLN A 66 -8.33 8.01 -17.60
C GLN A 66 -9.05 8.34 -18.91
N THR A 67 -9.51 7.30 -19.61
CA THR A 67 -10.26 7.41 -20.86
C THR A 67 -11.71 6.95 -20.68
N PRO A 68 -12.61 7.18 -21.65
CA PRO A 68 -13.96 6.62 -21.59
C PRO A 68 -14.04 5.10 -21.77
N ASP A 69 -13.01 4.47 -22.31
CA ASP A 69 -12.98 3.03 -22.65
C ASP A 69 -12.42 2.14 -21.53
N ASP A 70 -12.16 2.77 -20.40
CA ASP A 70 -11.42 2.27 -19.26
C ASP A 70 -12.31 1.29 -18.48
N LYS A 71 -11.75 0.16 -18.03
CA LYS A 71 -12.52 -1.00 -17.54
C LYS A 71 -12.18 -1.35 -16.11
N LEU A 72 -13.11 -2.06 -15.47
CA LEU A 72 -12.81 -2.79 -14.25
C LEU A 72 -11.67 -3.79 -14.49
N VAL A 73 -10.91 -4.05 -13.45
CA VAL A 73 -9.76 -4.95 -13.48
C VAL A 73 -9.86 -5.99 -12.37
N LYS A 74 -9.58 -7.24 -12.73
CA LYS A 74 -9.41 -8.31 -11.75
C LYS A 74 -7.93 -8.39 -11.37
N VAL A 75 -7.63 -8.20 -10.10
CA VAL A 75 -6.27 -8.25 -9.56
C VAL A 75 -6.08 -9.50 -8.73
N GLU A 76 -5.00 -10.23 -9.00
CA GLU A 76 -4.56 -11.37 -8.20
C GLU A 76 -3.41 -10.91 -7.30
N ILE A 77 -3.67 -10.86 -6.00
CA ILE A 77 -2.70 -10.42 -4.98
C ILE A 77 -2.11 -11.65 -4.30
N SER A 78 -0.81 -11.87 -4.49
CA SER A 78 -0.04 -12.88 -3.78
C SER A 78 1.13 -12.24 -3.06
N LEU A 79 1.19 -12.37 -1.73
CA LEU A 79 2.24 -11.76 -0.91
C LEU A 79 3.64 -12.23 -1.34
N SER A 80 3.79 -13.51 -1.65
CA SER A 80 5.05 -14.09 -2.16
C SER A 80 5.56 -13.49 -3.48
N LYS A 81 4.68 -12.91 -4.31
CA LYS A 81 5.01 -12.31 -5.61
C LYS A 81 5.26 -10.80 -5.52
N LEU A 82 4.92 -10.15 -4.40
CA LEU A 82 5.12 -8.71 -4.22
C LEU A 82 6.61 -8.41 -4.04
N GLN A 83 7.19 -7.64 -4.95
CA GLN A 83 8.63 -7.33 -4.97
C GLN A 83 9.13 -6.74 -3.64
N THR A 84 8.32 -5.91 -2.98
CA THR A 84 8.65 -5.34 -1.67
C THR A 84 8.89 -6.44 -0.64
N LEU A 85 8.01 -7.45 -0.59
CA LEU A 85 8.11 -8.57 0.35
C LEU A 85 9.18 -9.58 -0.05
N GLN A 86 9.46 -9.75 -1.35
CA GLN A 86 10.59 -10.56 -1.83
C GLN A 86 11.94 -10.01 -1.36
N LYS A 87 12.05 -8.69 -1.19
CA LYS A 87 13.24 -8.01 -0.68
C LYS A 87 13.25 -7.85 0.84
N SER A 88 12.17 -8.23 1.52
CA SER A 88 12.06 -8.14 2.97
C SER A 88 13.02 -9.12 3.64
N PRO A 89 13.80 -8.70 4.66
CA PRO A 89 14.58 -9.63 5.49
C PRO A 89 13.73 -10.71 6.15
N ARG A 90 12.42 -10.46 6.31
CA ARG A 90 11.47 -11.37 6.94
C ARG A 90 10.84 -12.38 5.97
N ASN A 91 11.15 -12.33 4.67
CA ASN A 91 10.51 -13.20 3.67
C ASN A 91 10.50 -14.69 4.09
N LYS A 92 11.66 -15.22 4.51
CA LYS A 92 11.79 -16.60 5.00
C LYS A 92 10.95 -16.92 6.23
N GLN A 93 10.68 -15.93 7.08
CA GLN A 93 9.83 -16.08 8.26
C GLN A 93 8.35 -16.02 7.90
N MET A 94 8.01 -15.35 6.79
CA MET A 94 6.62 -15.25 6.29
C MET A 94 6.19 -16.53 5.56
N THR A 95 7.13 -17.27 4.98
CA THR A 95 6.88 -18.57 4.34
C THR A 95 6.16 -19.52 5.30
N GLY A 96 5.05 -20.12 4.85
CA GLY A 96 4.23 -21.01 5.67
C GLY A 96 3.33 -20.33 6.71
N ILE A 97 3.41 -19.00 6.89
CA ILE A 97 2.45 -18.26 7.72
C ILE A 97 1.13 -18.10 6.96
N LYS A 98 0.02 -18.34 7.67
CA LYS A 98 -1.33 -17.96 7.20
C LYS A 98 -1.68 -16.57 7.71
N TYR A 99 -2.39 -15.80 6.90
CA TYR A 99 -2.87 -14.47 7.23
C TYR A 99 -4.40 -14.44 7.14
N THR A 100 -5.07 -13.83 8.11
CA THR A 100 -6.43 -13.34 7.92
C THR A 100 -6.35 -12.06 7.09
N VAL A 101 -7.31 -11.89 6.18
CA VAL A 101 -7.31 -10.75 5.27
C VAL A 101 -8.58 -9.95 5.47
N GLN A 102 -8.42 -8.64 5.59
CA GLN A 102 -9.53 -7.71 5.77
C GLN A 102 -9.43 -6.61 4.73
N ASP A 103 -10.53 -6.33 4.05
CA ASP A 103 -10.71 -5.11 3.27
C ASP A 103 -11.05 -3.96 4.23
N LEU A 104 -10.12 -3.01 4.34
CA LEU A 104 -10.23 -1.91 5.29
C LEU A 104 -11.22 -0.83 4.83
N TRP A 105 -11.37 -0.61 3.53
CA TRP A 105 -12.32 0.39 3.03
C TRP A 105 -13.75 -0.07 3.21
N ASN A 106 -14.00 -1.36 3.00
CA ASN A 106 -15.32 -1.95 3.15
C ASN A 106 -15.58 -2.55 4.54
N SER A 107 -14.60 -2.47 5.46
CA SER A 107 -14.64 -3.10 6.79
C SER A 107 -15.11 -4.56 6.74
N LYS A 108 -14.61 -5.30 5.74
CA LYS A 108 -15.07 -6.65 5.41
C LYS A 108 -13.95 -7.66 5.61
N ASP A 109 -14.21 -8.66 6.43
CA ASP A 109 -13.32 -9.80 6.55
C ASP A 109 -13.44 -10.67 5.29
N LEU A 110 -12.28 -10.96 4.71
CA LEU A 110 -12.11 -11.89 3.61
C LEU A 110 -11.61 -13.25 4.14
N SER A 111 -11.24 -14.12 3.23
CA SER A 111 -10.71 -15.44 3.56
C SER A 111 -9.29 -15.36 4.11
N SER A 112 -8.92 -16.35 4.94
CA SER A 112 -7.53 -16.56 5.31
C SER A 112 -6.72 -17.15 4.16
N VAL A 113 -5.49 -16.67 3.96
CA VAL A 113 -4.61 -17.09 2.86
C VAL A 113 -3.21 -17.38 3.37
N ALA A 114 -2.54 -18.39 2.80
CA ALA A 114 -1.11 -18.61 3.04
C ALA A 114 -0.27 -17.52 2.34
N PHE A 115 0.97 -17.30 2.79
CA PHE A 115 1.88 -16.33 2.16
C PHE A 115 2.09 -16.57 0.65
N GLU A 116 2.13 -17.83 0.23
CA GLU A 116 2.27 -18.27 -1.16
C GLU A 116 0.94 -18.33 -1.91
N GLY A 117 -0.17 -18.19 -1.18
CA GLY A 117 -1.51 -18.18 -1.75
C GLY A 117 -1.82 -16.89 -2.50
N LYS A 118 -3.07 -16.81 -2.97
CA LYS A 118 -3.58 -15.68 -3.73
C LYS A 118 -4.96 -15.26 -3.25
N ILE A 119 -5.23 -13.96 -3.35
CA ILE A 119 -6.55 -13.37 -3.17
C ILE A 119 -6.88 -12.60 -4.44
N GLU A 120 -8.10 -12.80 -4.92
CA GLU A 120 -8.61 -12.09 -6.07
C GLU A 120 -9.49 -10.93 -5.59
N SER A 121 -9.27 -9.75 -6.16
CA SER A 121 -10.15 -8.60 -5.98
C SER A 121 -10.56 -8.06 -7.34
N THR A 122 -11.76 -7.51 -7.44
CA THR A 122 -12.21 -6.79 -8.63
C THR A 122 -12.29 -5.33 -8.27
N LEU A 123 -11.53 -4.50 -8.99
CA LEU A 123 -11.54 -3.05 -8.84
C LEU A 123 -12.36 -2.46 -9.96
N GLU A 124 -13.33 -1.63 -9.61
CA GLU A 124 -14.03 -0.80 -10.59
C GLU A 124 -13.08 0.22 -11.21
N LEU A 125 -13.61 0.98 -12.18
CA LEU A 125 -12.84 2.03 -12.82
C LEU A 125 -12.44 3.12 -11.82
N HIS A 126 -11.15 3.50 -11.80
CA HIS A 126 -10.60 4.52 -10.90
C HIS A 126 -10.72 4.18 -9.39
N ASP A 127 -10.91 2.89 -9.08
CA ASP A 127 -11.14 2.41 -7.73
C ASP A 127 -9.86 1.93 -7.03
N THR A 128 -9.95 1.74 -5.72
CA THR A 128 -8.87 1.24 -4.88
C THR A 128 -9.35 0.23 -3.86
N VAL A 129 -8.50 -0.75 -3.56
CA VAL A 129 -8.67 -1.62 -2.41
C VAL A 129 -7.49 -1.44 -1.46
N LEU A 130 -7.77 -1.44 -0.16
CA LEU A 130 -6.77 -1.50 0.89
C LEU A 130 -6.99 -2.75 1.72
N LEU A 131 -6.08 -3.71 1.57
CA LEU A 131 -6.12 -4.98 2.27
C LEU A 131 -5.14 -4.99 3.43
N LYS A 132 -5.59 -5.46 4.59
CA LYS A 132 -4.75 -5.78 5.74
C LYS A 132 -4.64 -7.29 5.87
N PHE A 133 -3.41 -7.78 5.87
CA PHE A 133 -3.05 -9.16 6.15
C PHE A 133 -2.51 -9.22 7.57
N SER A 134 -3.20 -9.94 8.45
CA SER A 134 -2.79 -10.12 9.85
C SER A 134 -2.35 -11.57 10.05
N PRO A 135 -1.14 -11.84 10.56
CA PRO A 135 -0.64 -13.20 10.70
C PRO A 135 -1.50 -13.96 11.71
N VAL A 136 -1.93 -15.16 11.35
CA VAL A 136 -2.58 -16.11 12.25
C VAL A 136 -1.49 -16.72 13.10
N THR A 137 -1.25 -16.16 14.28
CA THR A 137 -0.39 -16.78 15.28
C THR A 137 -1.13 -17.99 15.83
N HIS A 138 -0.66 -19.20 15.53
CA HIS A 138 -1.02 -20.36 16.34
C HIS A 138 -0.47 -20.11 17.75
N PRO A 139 -1.29 -20.16 18.81
CA PRO A 139 -0.74 -20.29 20.15
C PRO A 139 0.03 -21.62 20.17
N ASN A 140 1.34 -21.53 20.44
CA ASN A 140 2.15 -22.70 20.79
C ASN A 140 1.63 -23.34 22.08
#